data_AF-A0A6C0DXN7-F1
#
_entry.id   AF-A0A6C0DXN7-F1
#
_cell.length_a   1.000
_cell.length_b   1.000
_cell.length_c   1.000
_cell.angle_alpha   90.00
_cell.angle_beta   90.00
_cell.angle_gamma   90.00
#
_symmetry.space_group_name_H-M   'P 1'
#
loop_
_entity.id
_entity.type
_entity.pdbx_description
1 polymer ?
#
loop_
_entity_poly.entity_id
_entity_poly.type
_entity_poly.pdbx_seq_one_letter_code
_entity_poly.pdbx_strand_id
1 'polypeptide(L)'
;MPIDFLDGVTIDLEKIPDYHEIMNNTFREKIDKQICEIILQSENPLITNEMKENFKNKVVDNLDENSILEHSYYQQNGLGRFIVKNDTSLTSQHSDKYIAFTLYKYMKWLDFDMKTSWLSIIFETMKHLKQKLPIINFMLNNFDGFVETIQKYYQKDANLYRRRVKDLIYGFITIESYQFSDWVNHLQDENISIKNSKKIHPFISTFIKEIKLVRKVIYENNIQLALYLQDKKSFNKFGNDRSEEMNNIKDAIILIWCEIIESEIVYHMYNFLSEEKLIQNNFCTMFADSIMFPYVECDQNAVVKKFQKYVKTQTGFDFNFDFKSLEEEQFIIEDLIDERNQYGDDYIEDDDEHDEEDDDKEEEAVNPWNDIDAFYKHPIGKGTIFVGNKIAAENLTLLKELKITRVINCTLDNLSVPNFHEKHFKYYNFAIRNWHKYITSANSKILEFIYPVFRFIDTAIENGENVLIHCYLGAHRAGTLGTASLMYYENLDVNTAISKAKTLRPIVNPRGKLKEFLYKFEFDKNHKNGTVNYEYDDDEDEDEDEEYDDEDDDDDEEYDDEDDDDDEDDEDDFN
;
A
#
# COMPACT_ATOMS: atom_id res chain seq x y z
N MET A 1 -1.91 -35.38 11.33
CA MET A 1 -0.87 -35.30 12.39
C MET A 1 -0.49 -33.84 12.48
N PRO A 2 0.05 -33.33 13.61
CA PRO A 2 0.76 -32.06 13.53
C PRO A 2 1.84 -32.17 12.46
N ILE A 3 2.29 -31.04 11.93
CA ILE A 3 3.43 -30.93 11.01
C ILE A 3 4.53 -31.95 11.41
N ASP A 4 5.01 -32.76 10.46
CA ASP A 4 5.75 -34.00 10.76
C ASP A 4 7.02 -33.79 11.61
N PHE A 5 7.65 -32.61 11.50
CA PHE A 5 8.82 -32.22 12.28
C PHE A 5 8.50 -31.50 13.60
N LEU A 6 7.22 -31.31 13.95
CA LEU A 6 6.78 -30.56 15.13
C LEU A 6 6.06 -31.48 16.12
N ASP A 7 6.74 -31.85 17.21
CA ASP A 7 6.15 -32.59 18.34
C ASP A 7 5.85 -31.65 19.50
N GLY A 8 4.57 -31.33 19.69
CA GLY A 8 4.16 -30.27 20.61
C GLY A 8 4.72 -28.93 20.16
N VAL A 9 5.78 -28.45 20.81
CA VAL A 9 6.54 -27.24 20.42
C VAL A 9 7.96 -27.56 19.94
N THR A 10 8.41 -28.81 20.05
CA THR A 10 9.78 -29.22 19.74
C THR A 10 9.94 -29.47 18.24
N ILE A 11 10.93 -28.83 17.64
CA ILE A 11 11.33 -29.03 16.24
C ILE A 11 12.35 -30.18 16.16
N ASP A 12 12.00 -31.20 15.39
CA ASP A 12 12.88 -32.28 14.98
C ASP A 12 13.60 -31.90 13.67
N LEU A 13 14.85 -31.46 13.80
CA LEU A 13 15.68 -30.97 12.70
C LEU A 13 15.88 -31.99 11.57
N GLU A 14 15.82 -33.29 11.86
CA GLU A 14 16.05 -34.34 10.86
C GLU A 14 14.83 -34.59 9.97
N LYS A 15 13.65 -34.13 10.40
CA LYS A 15 12.37 -34.31 9.68
C LYS A 15 11.95 -33.09 8.87
N ILE A 16 12.68 -32.00 8.95
CA ILE A 16 12.37 -30.79 8.17
C ILE A 16 12.60 -31.12 6.69
N PRO A 17 11.60 -30.89 5.81
CA PRO A 17 11.75 -31.12 4.38
C PRO A 17 12.86 -30.25 3.78
N ASP A 18 13.47 -30.74 2.70
CA ASP A 18 14.42 -29.96 1.90
C ASP A 18 13.75 -28.96 0.95
N TYR A 19 12.41 -28.99 0.88
CA TYR A 19 11.57 -28.13 0.05
C TYR A 19 12.03 -28.09 -1.43
N HIS A 20 12.42 -29.25 -1.99
CA HIS A 20 12.99 -29.36 -3.33
C HIS A 20 12.22 -28.62 -4.44
N GLU A 21 10.89 -28.61 -4.41
CA GLU A 21 10.06 -27.91 -5.42
C GLU A 21 10.24 -26.39 -5.41
N ILE A 22 10.73 -25.82 -4.31
CA ILE A 22 11.01 -24.39 -4.17
C ILE A 22 12.52 -24.15 -4.26
N MET A 23 13.32 -24.93 -3.54
CA MET A 23 14.75 -24.69 -3.39
C MET A 23 15.57 -25.01 -4.65
N ASN A 24 15.08 -25.89 -5.53
CA ASN A 24 15.79 -26.30 -6.75
C ASN A 24 15.25 -25.65 -8.04
N ASN A 25 14.26 -24.76 -7.91
CA ASN A 25 13.58 -24.18 -9.05
C ASN A 25 13.93 -22.70 -9.24
N THR A 26 13.88 -22.27 -10.50
CA THR A 26 13.90 -20.84 -10.87
C THR A 26 12.46 -20.32 -10.87
N PHE A 27 12.28 -19.16 -10.25
CA PHE A 27 11.04 -18.41 -10.17
C PHE A 27 11.12 -17.17 -11.05
N ARG A 28 9.95 -16.65 -11.44
CA ARG A 28 9.86 -15.61 -12.46
C ARG A 28 8.86 -14.54 -12.10
N GLU A 29 9.25 -13.30 -12.35
CA GLU A 29 8.39 -12.13 -12.24
C GLU A 29 8.38 -11.40 -13.57
N LYS A 30 7.19 -11.20 -14.15
CA LYS A 30 7.05 -10.28 -15.28
C LYS A 30 6.97 -8.87 -14.73
N ILE A 31 7.86 -8.00 -15.19
CA ILE A 31 7.93 -6.59 -14.77
C ILE A 31 7.76 -5.71 -16.00
N ASP A 32 6.93 -4.67 -15.90
CA ASP A 32 6.75 -3.71 -17.01
C ASP A 32 7.90 -2.69 -17.02
N LYS A 33 8.69 -2.66 -18.10
CA LYS A 33 9.90 -1.82 -18.21
C LYS A 33 9.58 -0.32 -18.18
N GLN A 34 8.48 0.09 -18.81
CA GLN A 34 8.11 1.52 -18.87
C GLN A 34 7.78 2.08 -17.49
N ILE A 35 7.10 1.33 -16.62
CA ILE A 35 6.89 1.80 -15.23
C ILE A 35 8.20 1.80 -14.43
N CYS A 36 9.15 0.90 -14.73
CA CYS A 36 10.49 0.97 -14.14
C CYS A 36 11.20 2.28 -14.50
N GLU A 37 11.17 2.69 -15.77
CA GLU A 37 11.75 3.97 -16.22
C GLU A 37 11.08 5.16 -15.55
N ILE A 38 9.74 5.18 -15.48
CA ILE A 38 8.98 6.21 -14.78
C ILE A 38 9.42 6.31 -13.31
N ILE A 39 9.59 5.17 -12.63
CA ILE A 39 10.09 5.12 -11.25
C ILE A 39 11.52 5.69 -11.15
N LEU A 40 12.42 5.31 -12.06
CA LEU A 40 13.80 5.80 -12.07
C LEU A 40 13.89 7.31 -12.35
N GLN A 41 13.02 7.84 -13.20
CA GLN A 41 12.95 9.27 -13.54
C GLN A 41 12.13 10.10 -12.54
N SER A 42 11.34 9.45 -11.67
CA SER A 42 10.40 10.11 -10.78
C SER A 42 11.06 11.11 -9.82
N GLU A 43 10.56 12.34 -9.75
CA GLU A 43 10.95 13.30 -8.71
C GLU A 43 10.13 13.13 -7.41
N ASN A 44 9.41 12.01 -7.24
CA ASN A 44 8.60 11.78 -6.05
C ASN A 44 9.49 11.72 -4.79
N PRO A 45 9.22 12.55 -3.75
CA PRO A 45 10.07 12.63 -2.57
C PRO A 45 10.08 11.35 -1.72
N LEU A 46 9.12 10.45 -1.91
CA LEU A 46 9.09 9.14 -1.25
C LEU A 46 10.09 8.15 -1.85
N ILE A 47 10.59 8.40 -3.08
CA ILE A 47 11.58 7.55 -3.75
C ILE A 47 12.94 8.26 -3.77
N THR A 48 13.83 7.83 -2.88
CA THR A 48 15.19 8.38 -2.80
C THR A 48 16.09 7.91 -3.93
N ASN A 49 17.20 8.62 -4.17
CA ASN A 49 18.21 8.21 -5.16
C ASN A 49 18.84 6.85 -4.84
N GLU A 50 19.05 6.54 -3.56
CA GLU A 50 19.57 5.23 -3.12
C GLU A 50 18.57 4.11 -3.45
N MET A 51 17.28 4.32 -3.21
CA MET A 51 16.24 3.36 -3.58
C MET A 51 16.21 3.10 -5.09
N LYS A 52 16.37 4.15 -5.91
CA LYS A 52 16.45 4.02 -7.38
C LYS A 52 17.67 3.26 -7.84
N GLU A 53 18.85 3.56 -7.27
CA GLU A 53 20.09 2.86 -7.60
C GLU A 53 19.98 1.37 -7.25
N ASN A 54 19.49 1.05 -6.05
CA ASN A 54 19.24 -0.33 -5.64
C ASN A 54 18.22 -1.02 -6.55
N PHE A 55 17.12 -0.35 -6.87
CA PHE A 55 16.10 -0.87 -7.78
C PHE A 55 16.65 -1.13 -9.18
N LYS A 56 17.41 -0.20 -9.75
CA LYS A 56 18.06 -0.36 -11.05
C LYS A 56 18.99 -1.58 -11.05
N ASN A 57 19.92 -1.63 -10.09
CA ASN A 57 20.97 -2.65 -10.04
C ASN A 57 20.43 -4.06 -9.79
N LYS A 58 19.34 -4.19 -9.01
CA LYS A 58 18.80 -5.49 -8.56
C LYS A 58 17.63 -5.99 -9.41
N VAL A 59 16.88 -5.08 -10.02
CA VAL A 59 15.68 -5.40 -10.81
C VAL A 59 15.91 -5.08 -12.28
N VAL A 60 16.03 -3.79 -12.62
CA VAL A 60 16.01 -3.34 -14.02
C VAL A 60 17.16 -3.93 -14.84
N ASP A 61 18.38 -3.88 -14.32
CA ASP A 61 19.58 -4.39 -15.00
C ASP A 61 19.61 -5.93 -15.12
N ASN A 62 18.70 -6.64 -14.43
CA ASN A 62 18.59 -8.10 -14.46
C ASN A 62 17.34 -8.59 -15.22
N LEU A 63 16.56 -7.70 -15.84
CA LEU A 63 15.45 -8.08 -16.70
C LEU A 63 15.97 -8.63 -18.03
N ASP A 64 15.38 -9.73 -18.49
CA ASP A 64 15.64 -10.25 -19.83
C ASP A 64 14.95 -9.41 -20.93
N GLU A 65 15.13 -9.83 -22.19
CA GLU A 65 14.50 -9.21 -23.36
C GLU A 65 12.96 -9.19 -23.27
N ASN A 66 12.37 -10.18 -22.60
CA ASN A 66 10.92 -10.35 -22.42
C ASN A 66 10.39 -9.69 -21.14
N SER A 67 11.24 -8.91 -20.45
CA SER A 67 10.94 -8.26 -19.18
C SER A 67 10.59 -9.24 -18.07
N ILE A 68 11.27 -10.38 -18.07
CA ILE A 68 11.22 -11.38 -17.01
C ILE A 68 12.44 -11.21 -16.11
N LEU A 69 12.16 -11.12 -14.81
CA LEU A 69 13.16 -11.21 -13.75
C LEU A 69 13.17 -12.65 -13.24
N GLU A 70 14.32 -13.31 -13.29
CA GLU A 70 14.51 -14.64 -12.73
C GLU A 70 15.18 -14.59 -11.36
N HIS A 71 14.70 -15.43 -10.44
CA HIS A 71 15.29 -15.58 -9.12
C HIS A 71 15.16 -17.01 -8.60
N SER A 72 15.86 -17.27 -7.50
CA SER A 72 15.81 -18.55 -6.79
C SER A 72 15.81 -18.29 -5.30
N TYR A 73 15.45 -19.30 -4.52
CA TYR A 73 15.40 -19.20 -3.07
C TYR A 73 16.54 -19.94 -2.40
N TYR A 74 16.92 -19.45 -1.23
CA TYR A 74 17.74 -20.18 -0.27
C TYR A 74 17.21 -19.92 1.14
N GLN A 75 17.68 -20.70 2.10
CA GLN A 75 17.47 -20.45 3.53
C GLN A 75 18.81 -20.07 4.13
N GLN A 76 18.91 -18.90 4.78
CA GLN A 76 20.18 -18.30 5.22
C GLN A 76 21.05 -19.27 6.04
N ASN A 77 20.40 -20.08 6.89
CA ASN A 77 21.08 -21.06 7.73
C ASN A 77 20.75 -22.51 7.36
N GLY A 78 20.06 -22.72 6.23
CA GLY A 78 19.48 -24.02 5.84
C GLY A 78 18.17 -24.35 6.56
N LEU A 79 17.58 -23.37 7.26
CA LEU A 79 16.29 -23.44 7.95
C LEU A 79 15.60 -22.07 7.88
N GLY A 80 14.30 -22.05 8.14
CA GLY A 80 13.50 -20.81 8.22
C GLY A 80 13.03 -20.33 6.86
N ARG A 81 12.83 -19.02 6.72
CA ARG A 81 12.20 -18.42 5.54
C ARG A 81 12.92 -18.73 4.23
N PHE A 82 12.14 -18.85 3.17
CA PHE A 82 12.63 -18.78 1.80
C PHE A 82 13.06 -17.34 1.48
N ILE A 83 14.35 -17.12 1.30
CA ILE A 83 14.95 -15.82 1.02
C ILE A 83 15.41 -15.81 -0.44
N VAL A 84 15.13 -14.71 -1.13
CA VAL A 84 15.58 -14.49 -2.51
C VAL A 84 17.10 -14.48 -2.56
N LYS A 85 17.68 -15.30 -3.43
CA LYS A 85 19.12 -15.34 -3.69
C LYS A 85 19.55 -14.14 -4.55
N ASN A 86 20.69 -13.53 -4.22
CA ASN A 86 21.29 -12.38 -4.93
C ASN A 86 20.42 -11.12 -5.00
N ASP A 87 19.33 -11.05 -4.22
CA ASP A 87 18.38 -9.94 -4.19
C ASP A 87 17.69 -9.59 -5.52
N THR A 88 17.63 -10.51 -6.48
CA THR A 88 17.05 -10.26 -7.81
C THR A 88 15.54 -10.49 -7.82
N SER A 89 14.79 -9.83 -6.94
CA SER A 89 13.32 -9.94 -6.85
C SER A 89 12.71 -8.68 -6.25
N LEU A 90 11.48 -8.33 -6.62
CA LEU A 90 10.75 -7.25 -5.98
C LEU A 90 10.36 -7.55 -4.52
N THR A 91 10.44 -8.81 -4.07
CA THR A 91 10.26 -9.20 -2.66
C THR A 91 11.56 -9.48 -1.92
N SER A 92 12.72 -9.18 -2.51
CA SER A 92 13.99 -9.34 -1.80
C SER A 92 14.01 -8.51 -0.51
N GLN A 93 14.80 -8.96 0.47
CA GLN A 93 14.94 -8.29 1.77
C GLN A 93 15.45 -6.83 1.67
N HIS A 94 16.04 -6.47 0.54
CA HIS A 94 16.56 -5.14 0.25
C HIS A 94 15.71 -4.37 -0.77
N SER A 95 14.60 -4.94 -1.22
CA SER A 95 13.67 -4.28 -2.12
C SER A 95 12.86 -3.24 -1.36
N ASP A 96 12.72 -2.07 -1.97
CA ASP A 96 11.97 -1.00 -1.38
C ASP A 96 10.45 -1.23 -1.51
N LYS A 97 9.73 -1.04 -0.41
CA LYS A 97 8.28 -1.28 -0.37
C LYS A 97 7.48 -0.32 -1.23
N TYR A 98 7.89 0.95 -1.35
CA TYR A 98 7.18 1.90 -2.21
C TYR A 98 7.28 1.48 -3.67
N ILE A 99 8.48 1.09 -4.11
CA ILE A 99 8.71 0.63 -5.49
C ILE A 99 7.99 -0.70 -5.75
N ALA A 100 8.21 -1.71 -4.89
CA ALA A 100 7.69 -3.05 -5.09
C ALA A 100 6.15 -3.09 -5.10
N PHE A 101 5.48 -2.51 -4.11
CA PHE A 101 4.01 -2.53 -4.05
C PHE A 101 3.36 -1.67 -5.13
N THR A 102 4.00 -0.57 -5.54
CA THR A 102 3.53 0.23 -6.69
C THR A 102 3.56 -0.60 -7.97
N LEU A 103 4.65 -1.33 -8.23
CA LEU A 103 4.77 -2.24 -9.38
C LEU A 103 3.75 -3.37 -9.31
N TYR A 104 3.66 -4.09 -8.20
CA TYR A 104 2.70 -5.20 -8.06
C TYR A 104 1.25 -4.76 -8.22
N LYS A 105 0.89 -3.59 -7.69
CA LYS A 105 -0.46 -3.04 -7.90
C LYS A 105 -0.70 -2.71 -9.37
N TYR A 106 0.23 -2.01 -10.03
CA TYR A 106 0.10 -1.69 -11.46
C TYR A 106 -0.09 -2.96 -12.30
N MET A 107 0.71 -3.99 -12.02
CA MET A 107 0.66 -5.28 -12.70
C MET A 107 -0.50 -6.18 -12.22
N LYS A 108 -1.28 -5.73 -11.24
CA LYS A 108 -2.42 -6.43 -10.63
C LYS A 108 -2.06 -7.79 -10.03
N TRP A 109 -0.88 -7.91 -9.45
CA TRP A 109 -0.53 -9.15 -8.75
C TRP A 109 -1.46 -9.36 -7.55
N LEU A 110 -1.77 -10.62 -7.30
CA LEU A 110 -2.51 -11.11 -6.14
C LEU A 110 -1.51 -11.46 -5.04
N ASP A 111 -1.85 -11.12 -3.80
CA ASP A 111 -1.07 -11.45 -2.60
C ASP A 111 -1.89 -12.42 -1.74
N PHE A 112 -1.59 -13.72 -1.81
CA PHE A 112 -2.26 -14.73 -1.00
C PHE A 112 -1.49 -14.88 0.31
N ASP A 113 -2.11 -14.46 1.42
CA ASP A 113 -1.45 -14.13 2.68
C ASP A 113 -1.99 -14.97 3.85
N MET A 114 -1.12 -15.26 4.82
CA MET A 114 -1.48 -15.86 6.10
C MET A 114 -1.76 -14.77 7.13
N LYS A 115 -2.99 -14.70 7.64
CA LYS A 115 -3.35 -13.69 8.64
C LYS A 115 -2.61 -13.91 9.94
N THR A 116 -1.95 -12.82 10.39
CA THR A 116 -1.31 -12.74 11.71
C THR A 116 -0.38 -13.94 11.97
N SER A 117 0.43 -14.31 10.96
CA SER A 117 1.18 -15.57 10.87
C SER A 117 1.73 -16.08 12.20
N TRP A 118 2.65 -15.35 12.84
CA TRP A 118 3.31 -15.84 14.05
C TRP A 118 2.38 -15.98 15.26
N LEU A 119 1.40 -15.08 15.43
CA LEU A 119 0.39 -15.24 16.49
C LEU A 119 -0.47 -16.48 16.25
N SER A 120 -0.82 -16.74 14.99
CA SER A 120 -1.60 -17.92 14.59
C SER A 120 -0.80 -19.20 14.85
N ILE A 121 0.48 -19.25 14.46
CA ILE A 121 1.40 -20.37 14.70
C ILE A 121 1.54 -20.65 16.21
N ILE A 122 1.84 -19.61 17.00
CA ILE A 122 1.95 -19.71 18.46
C ILE A 122 0.64 -20.25 19.05
N PHE A 123 -0.49 -19.66 18.66
CA PHE A 123 -1.79 -20.01 19.23
C PHE A 123 -2.17 -21.46 18.95
N GLU A 124 -2.12 -21.89 17.70
CA GLU A 124 -2.50 -23.25 17.34
C GLU A 124 -1.57 -24.27 18.01
N THR A 125 -0.24 -24.03 18.01
CA THR A 125 0.71 -24.91 18.70
C THR A 125 0.40 -25.04 20.20
N MET A 126 0.20 -23.92 20.88
CA MET A 126 -0.04 -23.89 22.33
C MET A 126 -1.42 -24.45 22.71
N LYS A 127 -2.42 -24.28 21.84
CA LYS A 127 -3.74 -24.91 21.96
C LYS A 127 -3.65 -26.43 21.92
N HIS A 128 -2.76 -27.00 21.09
CA HIS A 128 -2.49 -28.45 21.10
C HIS A 128 -1.86 -28.93 22.43
N LEU A 129 -1.06 -28.08 23.07
CA LEU A 129 -0.55 -28.30 24.44
C LEU A 129 -1.59 -28.01 25.55
N LYS A 130 -2.85 -27.70 25.19
CA LYS A 130 -3.94 -27.33 26.10
C LYS A 130 -3.64 -26.07 26.93
N GLN A 131 -2.70 -25.23 26.48
CA GLN A 131 -2.42 -23.93 27.10
C GLN A 131 -3.49 -22.92 26.67
N LYS A 132 -3.93 -22.10 27.62
CA LYS A 132 -4.94 -21.07 27.37
C LYS A 132 -4.26 -19.74 27.12
N LEU A 133 -4.47 -19.18 25.92
CA LEU A 133 -3.96 -17.88 25.52
C LEU A 133 -5.14 -16.96 25.14
N PRO A 134 -5.96 -16.52 26.11
CA PRO A 134 -7.19 -15.77 25.84
C PRO A 134 -6.95 -14.45 25.10
N ILE A 135 -5.86 -13.73 25.36
CA ILE A 135 -5.59 -12.46 24.66
C ILE A 135 -5.13 -12.70 23.24
N ILE A 136 -4.23 -13.67 23.01
CA ILE A 136 -3.84 -14.05 21.65
C ILE A 136 -5.06 -14.54 20.86
N ASN A 137 -5.91 -15.39 21.44
CA ASN A 137 -7.15 -15.83 20.80
C ASN A 137 -8.07 -14.65 20.45
N PHE A 138 -8.22 -13.68 21.36
CA PHE A 138 -9.01 -12.48 21.09
C PHE A 138 -8.44 -11.69 19.91
N MET A 139 -7.13 -11.45 19.87
CA MET A 139 -6.48 -10.73 18.77
C MET A 139 -6.64 -11.44 17.42
N LEU A 140 -6.58 -12.77 17.38
CA LEU A 140 -6.78 -13.54 16.15
C LEU A 140 -8.21 -13.44 15.59
N ASN A 141 -9.21 -13.27 16.46
CA ASN A 141 -10.61 -13.21 16.06
C ASN A 141 -11.15 -11.77 15.95
N ASN A 142 -10.49 -10.78 16.57
CA ASN A 142 -10.93 -9.40 16.63
C ASN A 142 -9.73 -8.43 16.68
N PHE A 143 -8.85 -8.51 15.69
CA PHE A 143 -7.64 -7.70 15.66
C PHE A 143 -7.93 -6.21 15.59
N ASP A 144 -8.91 -5.80 14.77
CA ASP A 144 -9.22 -4.38 14.61
C ASP A 144 -9.88 -3.81 15.88
N GLY A 145 -10.75 -4.56 16.57
CA GLY A 145 -11.26 -4.15 17.88
C GLY A 145 -10.17 -4.09 18.97
N PHE A 146 -9.15 -4.96 18.90
CA PHE A 146 -7.96 -4.82 19.76
C PHE A 146 -7.21 -3.52 19.45
N VAL A 147 -6.95 -3.24 18.18
CA VAL A 147 -6.28 -2.01 17.73
C VAL A 147 -7.04 -0.77 18.18
N GLU A 148 -8.36 -0.72 17.98
CA GLU A 148 -9.22 0.37 18.44
C GLU A 148 -9.14 0.57 19.95
N THR A 149 -9.12 -0.52 20.72
CA THR A 149 -8.99 -0.46 22.19
C THR A 149 -7.66 0.15 22.60
N ILE A 150 -6.56 -0.32 22.01
CA ILE A 150 -5.21 0.19 22.31
C ILE A 150 -5.08 1.65 21.86
N GLN A 151 -5.57 1.98 20.66
CA GLN A 151 -5.62 3.35 20.15
C GLN A 151 -6.39 4.23 21.13
N LYS A 152 -7.66 3.96 21.40
CA LYS A 152 -8.49 4.80 22.30
C LYS A 152 -7.85 5.03 23.68
N TYR A 153 -7.13 4.04 24.21
CA TYR A 153 -6.50 4.17 25.52
C TYR A 153 -5.22 5.03 25.52
N TYR A 154 -4.39 4.91 24.48
CA TYR A 154 -3.08 5.60 24.38
C TYR A 154 -3.10 6.85 23.49
N GLN A 155 -4.18 7.07 22.76
CA GLN A 155 -4.32 8.18 21.83
C GLN A 155 -4.45 9.49 22.60
N LYS A 156 -3.59 10.44 22.23
CA LYS A 156 -3.69 11.85 22.64
C LYS A 156 -4.10 12.73 21.46
N ASP A 157 -3.47 12.53 20.30
CA ASP A 157 -3.78 13.16 19.02
C ASP A 157 -4.20 12.10 17.98
N ALA A 158 -4.85 12.48 16.89
CA ALA A 158 -5.58 11.61 15.94
C ALA A 158 -4.79 10.49 15.18
N ASN A 159 -3.56 10.13 15.57
CA ASN A 159 -2.59 9.50 14.66
C ASN A 159 -1.89 8.20 15.13
N LEU A 160 -2.41 7.46 16.13
CA LEU A 160 -1.82 6.13 16.41
C LEU A 160 -2.32 5.12 15.36
N TYR A 161 -1.48 4.74 14.39
CA TYR A 161 -1.89 3.85 13.30
C TYR A 161 -1.90 2.36 13.69
N ARG A 162 -2.71 1.54 13.02
CA ARG A 162 -2.79 0.07 13.16
C ARG A 162 -1.42 -0.62 13.14
N ARG A 163 -0.52 -0.14 12.28
CA ARG A 163 0.86 -0.65 12.17
C ARG A 163 1.65 -0.48 13.47
N ARG A 164 1.48 0.63 14.18
CA ARG A 164 2.19 0.90 15.45
C ARG A 164 1.78 -0.07 16.54
N VAL A 165 0.52 -0.50 16.55
CA VAL A 165 0.05 -1.55 17.46
C VAL A 165 0.63 -2.92 17.07
N LYS A 166 0.83 -3.19 15.77
CA LYS A 166 1.54 -4.40 15.32
C LYS A 166 3.00 -4.41 15.77
N ASP A 167 3.69 -3.27 15.72
CA ASP A 167 5.10 -3.16 16.12
C ASP A 167 5.29 -3.53 17.61
N LEU A 168 4.36 -3.14 18.49
CA LEU A 168 4.33 -3.55 19.90
C LEU A 168 4.28 -5.08 20.05
N ILE A 169 3.35 -5.72 19.34
CA ILE A 169 3.14 -7.17 19.38
C ILE A 169 4.40 -7.88 18.89
N TYR A 170 4.95 -7.43 17.77
CA TYR A 170 6.16 -8.00 17.18
C TYR A 170 7.34 -7.89 18.14
N GLY A 171 7.58 -6.71 18.72
CA GLY A 171 8.67 -6.49 19.68
C GLY A 171 8.63 -7.47 20.85
N PHE A 172 7.45 -7.69 21.45
CA PHE A 172 7.30 -8.67 22.53
C PHE A 172 7.52 -10.11 22.09
N ILE A 173 7.10 -10.48 20.87
CA ILE A 173 7.32 -11.83 20.35
C ILE A 173 8.81 -12.06 20.12
N THR A 174 9.54 -11.08 19.58
CA THR A 174 10.87 -11.30 19.01
C THR A 174 12.04 -10.95 19.91
N ILE A 175 11.88 -10.01 20.85
CA ILE A 175 12.99 -9.44 21.61
C ILE A 175 12.75 -9.68 23.11
N GLU A 176 13.61 -10.48 23.74
CA GLU A 176 13.50 -10.87 25.16
C GLU A 176 13.53 -9.66 26.10
N SER A 177 14.38 -8.69 25.78
CA SER A 177 14.56 -7.48 26.57
C SER A 177 13.49 -6.41 26.32
N TYR A 178 12.57 -6.63 25.37
CA TYR A 178 11.61 -5.61 24.97
C TYR A 178 10.61 -5.32 26.08
N GLN A 179 10.52 -4.05 26.43
CA GLN A 179 9.63 -3.52 27.43
C GLN A 179 8.58 -2.62 26.78
N PHE A 180 7.48 -2.43 27.50
CA PHE A 180 6.45 -1.49 27.06
C PHE A 180 6.99 -0.06 26.88
N SER A 181 7.97 0.35 27.71
CA SER A 181 8.65 1.64 27.57
C SER A 181 9.37 1.80 26.25
N ASP A 182 9.90 0.72 25.67
CA ASP A 182 10.61 0.78 24.39
C ASP A 182 9.66 1.12 23.25
N TRP A 183 8.46 0.53 23.26
CA TRP A 183 7.40 0.91 22.31
C TRP A 183 7.01 2.38 22.45
N VAL A 184 6.82 2.83 23.69
CA VAL A 184 6.46 4.23 23.99
C VAL A 184 7.52 5.20 23.49
N ASN A 185 8.79 4.90 23.74
CA ASN A 185 9.91 5.74 23.32
C ASN A 185 9.99 5.82 21.79
N HIS A 186 9.86 4.68 21.08
CA HIS A 186 9.84 4.67 19.62
C HIS A 186 8.73 5.54 19.02
N LEU A 187 7.55 5.61 19.66
CA LEU A 187 6.47 6.49 19.18
C LEU A 187 6.79 7.97 19.40
N GLN A 188 7.48 8.30 20.49
CA GLN A 188 7.86 9.69 20.80
C GLN A 188 8.94 10.22 19.84
N ASP A 189 9.88 9.37 19.42
CA ASP A 189 10.89 9.71 18.42
C ASP A 189 10.28 10.08 17.05
N GLU A 190 9.06 9.62 16.79
CA GLU A 190 8.29 9.91 15.56
C GLU A 190 7.39 11.14 15.69
N ASN A 191 7.60 11.96 16.73
CA ASN A 191 6.77 13.12 17.09
C ASN A 191 5.30 12.77 17.38
N ILE A 192 5.02 11.54 17.84
CA ILE A 192 3.68 11.13 18.27
C ILE A 192 3.57 11.26 19.79
N SER A 193 2.69 12.15 20.28
CA SER A 193 2.39 12.22 21.70
C SER A 193 1.37 11.15 22.08
N ILE A 194 1.66 10.38 23.14
CA ILE A 194 0.76 9.34 23.65
C ILE A 194 0.25 9.65 25.06
N LYS A 195 -1.04 9.42 25.28
CA LYS A 195 -1.68 9.43 26.59
C LYS A 195 -1.27 8.17 27.34
N ASN A 196 -1.31 8.19 28.67
CA ASN A 196 -1.06 6.99 29.49
C ASN A 196 0.30 6.32 29.23
N SER A 197 1.31 7.07 28.79
CA SER A 197 2.65 6.55 28.44
C SER A 197 3.33 5.70 29.52
N LYS A 198 2.96 5.90 30.79
CA LYS A 198 3.47 5.15 31.95
C LYS A 198 2.51 4.07 32.47
N LYS A 199 1.27 4.00 31.95
CA LYS A 199 0.22 3.09 32.43
C LYS A 199 -0.03 1.99 31.40
N ILE A 200 0.29 0.75 31.75
CA ILE A 200 0.08 -0.41 30.87
C ILE A 200 -1.40 -0.82 30.90
N HIS A 201 -2.03 -0.89 29.73
CA HIS A 201 -3.40 -1.34 29.58
C HIS A 201 -3.51 -2.82 30.01
N PRO A 202 -4.58 -3.25 30.72
CA PRO A 202 -4.72 -4.62 31.18
C PRO A 202 -4.58 -5.68 30.07
N PHE A 203 -5.10 -5.42 28.86
CA PHE A 203 -4.89 -6.33 27.72
C PHE A 203 -3.42 -6.51 27.38
N ILE A 204 -2.63 -5.43 27.35
CA ILE A 204 -1.19 -5.51 27.07
C ILE A 204 -0.48 -6.24 28.22
N SER A 205 -0.83 -5.93 29.48
CA SER A 205 -0.24 -6.61 30.64
C SER A 205 -0.47 -8.13 30.60
N THR A 206 -1.68 -8.58 30.28
CA THR A 206 -1.97 -10.01 30.15
C THR A 206 -1.33 -10.61 28.91
N PHE A 207 -1.31 -9.91 27.77
CA PHE A 207 -0.61 -10.35 26.56
C PHE A 207 0.89 -10.59 26.83
N ILE A 208 1.56 -9.68 27.54
CA ILE A 208 2.97 -9.82 27.91
C ILE A 208 3.19 -11.10 28.73
N LYS A 209 2.28 -11.42 29.66
CA LYS A 209 2.35 -12.67 30.45
C LYS A 209 2.19 -13.91 29.57
N GLU A 210 1.26 -13.88 28.61
CA GLU A 210 1.08 -14.96 27.63
C GLU A 210 2.33 -15.17 26.78
N ILE A 211 2.93 -14.09 26.26
CA ILE A 211 4.14 -14.17 25.43
C ILE A 211 5.35 -14.64 26.25
N LYS A 212 5.53 -14.18 27.49
CA LYS A 212 6.61 -14.68 28.36
C LYS A 212 6.50 -16.19 28.60
N LEU A 213 5.28 -16.70 28.79
CA LEU A 213 5.03 -18.14 28.90
C LEU A 213 5.39 -18.87 27.59
N VAL A 214 4.90 -18.37 26.45
CA VAL A 214 5.15 -18.94 25.11
C VAL A 214 6.65 -19.01 24.83
N ARG A 215 7.36 -17.91 25.01
CA ARG A 215 8.81 -17.82 24.77
C ARG A 215 9.58 -18.80 25.64
N LYS A 216 9.24 -18.87 26.93
CA LYS A 216 9.85 -19.84 27.85
C LYS A 216 9.66 -21.27 27.35
N VAL A 217 8.42 -21.64 27.02
CA VAL A 217 8.08 -23.00 26.57
C VAL A 217 8.79 -23.34 25.26
N ILE A 218 8.81 -22.45 24.28
CA ILE A 218 9.48 -22.69 22.99
C ILE A 218 10.98 -22.82 23.20
N TYR A 219 11.59 -21.89 23.94
CA TYR A 219 13.03 -21.91 24.22
C TYR A 219 13.47 -23.21 24.91
N GLU A 220 12.84 -23.58 26.04
CA GLU A 220 13.23 -24.74 26.84
C GLU A 220 13.13 -26.07 26.06
N ASN A 221 12.26 -26.12 25.06
CA ASN A 221 12.02 -27.31 24.24
C ASN A 221 12.77 -27.30 22.90
N ASN A 222 13.53 -26.25 22.61
CA ASN A 222 14.23 -26.07 21.32
C ASN A 222 15.68 -25.59 21.46
N ILE A 223 16.36 -25.93 22.58
CA ILE A 223 17.77 -25.59 22.82
C ILE A 223 18.68 -26.10 21.69
N GLN A 224 18.32 -27.21 21.04
CA GLN A 224 19.04 -27.75 19.88
C GLN A 224 19.12 -26.76 18.70
N LEU A 225 18.14 -25.87 18.55
CA LEU A 225 18.18 -24.83 17.51
C LEU A 225 19.29 -23.81 17.77
N ALA A 226 19.59 -23.49 19.04
CA ALA A 226 20.72 -22.64 19.38
C ALA A 226 22.05 -23.28 18.96
N LEU A 227 22.23 -24.56 19.25
CA LEU A 227 23.44 -25.30 18.87
C LEU A 227 23.61 -25.33 17.34
N TYR A 228 22.52 -25.60 16.61
CA TYR A 228 22.51 -25.57 15.16
C TYR A 228 22.95 -24.20 14.60
N LEU A 229 22.37 -23.11 15.11
CA LEU A 229 22.69 -21.76 14.65
C LEU A 229 24.12 -21.33 15.02
N GLN A 230 24.66 -21.81 16.15
CA GLN A 230 26.05 -21.60 16.54
C GLN A 230 27.02 -22.27 15.56
N ASP A 231 26.76 -23.53 15.19
CA ASP A 231 27.58 -24.27 14.22
C ASP A 231 27.61 -23.61 12.84
N LYS A 232 26.50 -22.97 12.45
CA LYS A 232 26.38 -22.21 11.19
C LYS A 232 27.09 -20.85 11.21
N LYS A 233 27.67 -20.43 12.35
CA LYS A 233 28.25 -19.10 12.55
C LYS A 233 27.25 -17.97 12.23
N SER A 234 25.97 -18.26 12.37
CA SER A 234 24.88 -17.29 12.14
C SER A 234 24.87 -16.18 13.20
N PHE A 235 25.64 -16.38 14.27
CA PHE A 235 25.91 -15.41 15.30
C PHE A 235 27.24 -14.69 15.03
N ASN A 236 27.17 -13.40 14.69
CA ASN A 236 28.32 -12.52 14.84
C ASN A 236 28.72 -12.50 16.33
N LYS A 237 30.02 -12.49 16.64
CA LYS A 237 30.53 -12.43 18.02
C LYS A 237 29.80 -11.33 18.80
N PHE A 238 28.97 -11.75 19.75
CA PHE A 238 28.23 -10.87 20.64
C PHE A 238 29.18 -10.14 21.59
N GLY A 239 28.72 -9.01 22.15
CA GLY A 239 29.48 -8.15 23.03
C GLY A 239 30.03 -8.85 24.27
N ASN A 240 30.76 -8.11 25.12
CA ASN A 240 31.45 -8.66 26.28
C ASN A 240 30.51 -9.14 27.43
N ASP A 241 29.18 -9.07 27.29
CA ASP A 241 28.19 -9.38 28.32
C ASP A 241 27.46 -10.72 28.05
N ARG A 242 27.57 -11.65 29.01
CA ARG A 242 26.93 -12.98 28.95
C ARG A 242 25.41 -12.95 28.99
N SER A 243 24.82 -11.93 29.62
CA SER A 243 23.36 -11.80 29.73
C SER A 243 22.73 -11.40 28.40
N GLU A 244 23.38 -10.47 27.69
CA GLU A 244 23.01 -10.05 26.34
C GLU A 244 23.15 -11.20 25.33
N GLU A 245 24.24 -11.96 25.42
CA GLU A 245 24.46 -13.16 24.60
C GLU A 245 23.34 -14.19 24.78
N MET A 246 22.92 -14.46 26.03
CA MET A 246 21.83 -15.39 26.32
C MET A 246 20.48 -14.93 25.76
N ASN A 247 20.16 -13.63 25.87
CA ASN A 247 18.92 -13.08 25.32
C ASN A 247 18.88 -13.18 23.79
N ASN A 248 20.00 -12.87 23.12
CA ASN A 248 20.10 -13.00 21.67
C ASN A 248 19.89 -14.43 21.17
N ILE A 249 20.35 -15.44 21.93
CA ILE A 249 20.10 -16.84 21.62
C ILE A 249 18.62 -17.19 21.72
N LYS A 250 17.92 -16.73 22.77
CA LYS A 250 16.48 -16.94 22.93
C LYS A 250 15.69 -16.29 21.79
N ASP A 251 16.06 -15.06 21.42
CA ASP A 251 15.46 -14.31 20.33
C ASP A 251 15.62 -15.04 18.99
N ALA A 252 16.82 -15.56 18.73
CA ALA A 252 17.06 -16.36 17.54
C ALA A 252 16.25 -17.66 17.51
N ILE A 253 16.10 -18.34 18.66
CA ILE A 253 15.28 -19.57 18.76
C ILE A 253 13.82 -19.28 18.42
N ILE A 254 13.20 -18.24 19.02
CA ILE A 254 11.78 -17.96 18.75
C ILE A 254 11.55 -17.56 17.29
N LEU A 255 12.47 -16.78 16.71
CA LEU A 255 12.41 -16.35 15.32
C LEU A 255 12.48 -17.55 14.38
N ILE A 256 13.54 -18.36 14.50
CA ILE A 256 13.72 -19.51 13.60
C ILE A 256 12.61 -20.55 13.79
N TRP A 257 12.10 -20.72 15.02
CA TRP A 257 10.98 -21.62 15.29
C TRP A 257 9.71 -21.20 14.54
N CYS A 258 9.36 -19.90 14.59
CA CYS A 258 8.25 -19.36 13.81
C CYS A 258 8.49 -19.51 12.30
N GLU A 259 9.69 -19.17 11.82
CA GLU A 259 10.04 -19.19 10.40
C GLU A 259 10.05 -20.60 9.79
N ILE A 260 10.45 -21.63 10.54
CA ILE A 260 10.42 -23.03 10.09
C ILE A 260 8.96 -23.45 9.83
N ILE A 261 8.06 -23.14 10.76
CA ILE A 261 6.63 -23.50 10.63
C ILE A 261 5.96 -22.65 9.54
N GLU A 262 6.29 -21.36 9.46
CA GLU A 262 5.82 -20.46 8.40
C GLU A 262 6.21 -20.99 7.01
N SER A 263 7.45 -21.48 6.86
CA SER A 263 7.94 -21.99 5.58
C SER A 263 7.24 -23.28 5.16
N GLU A 264 6.88 -24.16 6.09
CA GLU A 264 6.04 -25.34 5.81
C GLU A 264 4.67 -24.92 5.27
N ILE A 265 4.07 -23.87 5.85
CA ILE A 265 2.77 -23.35 5.41
C ILE A 265 2.89 -22.73 4.02
N VAL A 266 3.94 -21.92 3.77
CA VAL A 266 4.22 -21.33 2.45
C VAL A 266 4.51 -22.40 1.40
N TYR A 267 5.20 -23.49 1.77
CA TYR A 267 5.41 -24.64 0.89
C TYR A 267 4.07 -25.28 0.49
N HIS A 268 3.16 -25.48 1.45
CA HIS A 268 1.81 -25.94 1.18
C HIS A 268 0.98 -24.95 0.35
N MET A 269 1.13 -23.64 0.56
CA MET A 269 0.51 -22.60 -0.27
C MET A 269 0.96 -22.74 -1.72
N TYR A 270 2.26 -22.84 -1.95
CA TYR A 270 2.85 -22.96 -3.28
C TYR A 270 2.33 -24.20 -4.02
N ASN A 271 2.37 -25.37 -3.37
CA ASN A 271 1.91 -26.62 -3.97
C ASN A 271 0.41 -26.56 -4.29
N PHE A 272 -0.40 -26.05 -3.36
CA PHE A 272 -1.84 -25.91 -3.57
C PHE A 272 -2.16 -24.96 -4.73
N LEU A 273 -1.56 -23.78 -4.78
CA LEU A 273 -1.79 -22.79 -5.84
C LEU A 273 -1.34 -23.34 -7.21
N SER A 274 -0.28 -24.14 -7.24
CA SER A 274 0.22 -24.82 -8.45
C SER A 274 -0.75 -25.93 -8.91
N GLU A 275 -1.25 -26.75 -7.99
CA GLU A 275 -2.24 -27.81 -8.27
C GLU A 275 -3.56 -27.24 -8.77
N GLU A 276 -4.01 -26.12 -8.18
CA GLU A 276 -5.20 -25.37 -8.62
C GLU A 276 -4.97 -24.56 -9.90
N LYS A 277 -3.74 -24.56 -10.44
CA LYS A 277 -3.32 -23.84 -11.65
C LYS A 277 -3.48 -22.33 -11.58
N LEU A 278 -3.46 -21.77 -10.36
CA LEU A 278 -3.42 -20.34 -10.11
C LEU A 278 -2.01 -19.78 -10.34
N ILE A 279 -0.98 -20.58 -10.07
CA ILE A 279 0.42 -20.31 -10.43
C ILE A 279 0.83 -21.30 -11.51
N GLN A 280 1.50 -20.80 -12.56
CA GLN A 280 1.99 -21.65 -13.65
C GLN A 280 3.47 -21.41 -13.91
N ASN A 281 4.23 -22.49 -14.04
CA ASN A 281 5.66 -22.46 -14.37
C ASN A 281 6.46 -21.52 -13.44
N ASN A 282 6.20 -21.55 -12.14
CA ASN A 282 6.88 -20.75 -11.11
C ASN A 282 6.78 -19.22 -11.32
N PHE A 283 5.72 -18.75 -12.00
CA PHE A 283 5.39 -17.32 -12.07
C PHE A 283 4.76 -16.83 -10.77
N CYS A 284 5.60 -16.66 -9.76
CA CYS A 284 5.25 -16.14 -8.45
C CYS A 284 6.51 -15.72 -7.71
N THR A 285 6.33 -15.02 -6.61
CA THR A 285 7.38 -14.81 -5.62
C THR A 285 6.81 -14.93 -4.21
N MET A 286 7.65 -15.38 -3.29
CA MET A 286 7.35 -15.46 -1.87
C MET A 286 7.66 -14.12 -1.19
N PHE A 287 6.83 -13.75 -0.23
CA PHE A 287 7.03 -12.57 0.61
C PHE A 287 6.72 -12.91 2.06
N ALA A 288 7.73 -13.41 2.78
CA ALA A 288 7.59 -13.92 4.14
C ALA A 288 6.48 -14.98 4.25
N ASP A 289 5.34 -14.64 4.83
CA ASP A 289 4.16 -15.46 5.08
C ASP A 289 3.12 -15.47 3.93
N SER A 290 3.48 -14.89 2.78
CA SER A 290 2.61 -14.80 1.62
C SER A 290 3.25 -15.28 0.31
N ILE A 291 2.41 -15.56 -0.70
CA ILE A 291 2.84 -15.79 -2.08
C ILE A 291 2.14 -14.77 -2.98
N MET A 292 2.96 -13.97 -3.67
CA MET A 292 2.52 -13.03 -4.69
C MET A 292 2.62 -13.64 -6.09
N PHE A 293 1.59 -13.45 -6.91
CA PHE A 293 1.54 -13.98 -8.28
C PHE A 293 0.64 -13.13 -9.20
N PRO A 294 0.78 -13.22 -10.54
CA PRO A 294 -0.04 -12.44 -11.46
C PRO A 294 -1.55 -12.67 -11.29
N TYR A 295 -2.37 -11.68 -11.66
CA TYR A 295 -3.83 -11.81 -11.63
C TYR A 295 -4.30 -13.03 -12.42
N VAL A 296 -5.13 -13.84 -11.76
CA VAL A 296 -5.91 -14.91 -12.39
C VAL A 296 -7.35 -14.77 -11.92
N GLU A 297 -8.30 -14.82 -12.86
CA GLU A 297 -9.72 -14.79 -12.54
C GLU A 297 -10.11 -16.05 -11.75
N CYS A 298 -10.47 -15.87 -10.48
CA CYS A 298 -10.88 -16.94 -9.58
C CYS A 298 -11.84 -16.43 -8.49
N ASP A 299 -12.63 -17.34 -7.92
CA ASP A 299 -13.38 -17.07 -6.69
C ASP A 299 -12.41 -17.15 -5.49
N GLN A 300 -11.84 -16.01 -5.13
CA GLN A 300 -10.88 -15.88 -4.03
C GLN A 300 -11.41 -16.43 -2.70
N ASN A 301 -12.71 -16.25 -2.41
CA ASN A 301 -13.32 -16.79 -1.19
C ASN A 301 -13.39 -18.32 -1.21
N ALA A 302 -13.68 -18.91 -2.36
CA ALA A 302 -13.66 -20.36 -2.52
C ALA A 302 -12.24 -20.92 -2.41
N VAL A 303 -11.25 -20.24 -3.00
CA VAL A 303 -9.83 -20.60 -2.92
C VAL A 303 -9.36 -20.59 -1.46
N VAL A 304 -9.61 -19.50 -0.71
CA VAL A 304 -9.30 -19.40 0.72
C VAL A 304 -9.90 -20.55 1.51
N LYS A 305 -11.21 -20.80 1.37
CA LYS A 305 -11.91 -21.87 2.11
C LYS A 305 -11.35 -23.26 1.79
N LYS A 306 -11.03 -23.50 0.51
CA LYS A 306 -10.45 -24.76 0.06
C LYS A 306 -9.04 -24.95 0.62
N PHE A 307 -8.23 -23.89 0.60
CA PHE A 307 -6.88 -23.91 1.13
C PHE A 307 -6.86 -24.11 2.66
N GLN A 308 -7.71 -23.39 3.40
CA GLN A 308 -7.84 -23.58 4.85
C GLN A 308 -8.12 -25.05 5.22
N LYS A 309 -9.04 -25.69 4.49
CA LYS A 309 -9.33 -27.12 4.68
C LYS A 309 -8.13 -27.99 4.32
N TYR A 310 -7.44 -27.67 3.23
CA TYR A 310 -6.23 -28.38 2.80
C TYR A 310 -5.14 -28.30 3.88
N VAL A 311 -4.75 -27.09 4.30
CA VAL A 311 -3.72 -26.86 5.33
C VAL A 311 -4.10 -27.56 6.63
N LYS A 312 -5.33 -27.42 7.11
CA LYS A 312 -5.79 -28.13 8.31
C LYS A 312 -5.68 -29.65 8.21
N THR A 313 -5.81 -30.20 6.99
CA THR A 313 -5.62 -31.64 6.75
C THR A 313 -4.14 -32.01 6.79
N GLN A 314 -3.26 -31.17 6.23
CA GLN A 314 -1.81 -31.41 6.20
C GLN A 314 -1.17 -31.20 7.57
N THR A 315 -1.46 -30.08 8.23
CA THR A 315 -0.75 -29.60 9.42
C THR A 315 -1.50 -29.86 10.72
N GLY A 316 -2.81 -30.15 10.65
CA GLY A 316 -3.68 -30.23 11.83
C GLY A 316 -4.09 -28.86 12.42
N PHE A 317 -3.52 -27.76 11.95
CA PHE A 317 -3.76 -26.41 12.47
C PHE A 317 -4.87 -25.66 11.73
N ASP A 318 -5.58 -24.80 12.46
CA ASP A 318 -6.67 -23.99 11.92
C ASP A 318 -6.20 -22.54 11.67
N PHE A 319 -5.58 -22.32 10.51
CA PHE A 319 -5.06 -21.01 10.12
C PHE A 319 -6.05 -20.22 9.26
N ASN A 320 -5.93 -18.90 9.32
CA ASN A 320 -6.71 -17.97 8.53
C ASN A 320 -5.85 -17.38 7.40
N PHE A 321 -6.44 -17.27 6.21
CA PHE A 321 -5.80 -16.74 5.02
C PHE A 321 -6.73 -15.76 4.32
N ASP A 322 -6.17 -14.87 3.51
CA ASP A 322 -6.93 -14.05 2.58
C ASP A 322 -6.10 -13.65 1.36
N PHE A 323 -6.78 -13.04 0.39
CA PHE A 323 -6.13 -12.27 -0.64
C PHE A 323 -5.98 -10.84 -0.11
N LYS A 324 -4.76 -10.49 0.29
CA LYS A 324 -4.49 -9.18 0.84
C LYS A 324 -4.69 -8.13 -0.25
N SER A 325 -5.52 -7.13 0.05
CA SER A 325 -5.78 -6.04 -0.87
C SER A 325 -4.54 -5.16 -0.98
N LEU A 326 -3.95 -5.11 -2.18
CA LEU A 326 -2.93 -4.11 -2.47
C LEU A 326 -3.53 -2.70 -2.45
N GLU A 327 -4.84 -2.50 -2.69
CA GLU A 327 -5.46 -1.16 -2.70
C GLU A 327 -5.30 -0.39 -1.38
N GLU A 328 -5.17 -1.10 -0.26
CA GLU A 328 -5.07 -0.52 1.08
C GLU A 328 -3.62 -0.39 1.57
N GLU A 329 -2.63 -0.73 0.73
CA GLU A 329 -1.23 -0.71 1.14
C GLU A 329 -0.66 0.73 1.06
N GLN A 330 -0.21 1.24 2.20
CA GLN A 330 0.24 2.62 2.37
C GLN A 330 1.47 3.01 1.52
N PHE A 331 2.17 2.01 0.97
CA PHE A 331 3.39 2.20 0.19
C PHE A 331 3.12 2.46 -1.30
N ILE A 332 1.86 2.43 -1.75
CA ILE A 332 1.57 2.65 -3.16
C ILE A 332 1.67 4.13 -3.54
N ILE A 333 2.36 4.38 -4.66
CA ILE A 333 2.47 5.70 -5.26
C ILE A 333 1.58 5.73 -6.52
N GLU A 334 0.30 6.05 -6.33
CA GLU A 334 -0.71 6.10 -7.40
C GLU A 334 -0.33 6.99 -8.57
N ASP A 335 0.39 8.08 -8.30
CA ASP A 335 0.80 9.05 -9.32
C ASP A 335 1.66 8.41 -10.42
N LEU A 336 2.47 7.40 -10.07
CA LEU A 336 3.34 6.67 -11.02
C LEU A 336 2.56 5.64 -11.83
N ILE A 337 1.59 4.97 -11.20
CA ILE A 337 0.67 4.06 -11.89
C ILE A 337 -0.20 4.85 -12.88
N ASP A 338 -0.75 5.98 -12.42
CA ASP A 338 -1.54 6.89 -13.25
C ASP A 338 -0.71 7.43 -14.43
N GLU A 339 0.57 7.71 -14.19
CA GLU A 339 1.53 8.15 -15.21
C GLU A 339 1.76 7.04 -16.25
N ARG A 340 2.13 5.83 -15.83
CA ARG A 340 2.27 4.69 -16.75
C ARG A 340 1.00 4.41 -17.55
N ASN A 341 -0.16 4.42 -16.89
CA ASN A 341 -1.46 4.21 -17.53
C ASN A 341 -1.82 5.28 -18.58
N GLN A 342 -1.19 6.47 -18.53
CA GLN A 342 -1.38 7.52 -19.52
C GLN A 342 -0.59 7.31 -20.80
N TYR A 343 0.51 6.55 -20.75
CA TYR A 343 1.39 6.33 -21.89
C TYR A 343 0.89 5.23 -22.85
N GLY A 344 -0.13 4.44 -22.48
CA GLY A 344 -0.67 3.37 -23.34
C GLY A 344 0.34 2.24 -23.59
N ASP A 345 -0.07 1.19 -24.31
CA ASP A 345 0.83 0.11 -24.75
C ASP A 345 1.59 0.46 -26.05
N ASP A 346 1.41 1.68 -26.58
CA ASP A 346 1.85 2.09 -27.92
C ASP A 346 3.23 2.79 -27.96
N TYR A 347 4.05 2.67 -26.92
CA TYR A 347 5.47 3.02 -26.98
C TYR A 347 6.30 1.74 -27.07
N ILE A 348 6.46 1.23 -28.29
CA ILE A 348 7.67 0.51 -28.65
C ILE A 348 8.76 1.58 -28.67
N GLU A 349 9.73 1.50 -27.78
CA GLU A 349 10.96 2.25 -27.95
C GLU A 349 11.65 1.68 -29.19
N ASP A 350 11.67 2.48 -30.26
CA ASP A 350 12.74 2.43 -31.26
C ASP A 350 14.04 2.87 -30.55
N ASP A 351 14.62 1.95 -29.78
CA ASP A 351 16.00 2.01 -29.33
C ASP A 351 16.82 1.13 -30.29
N ASP A 352 16.98 1.61 -31.52
CA ASP A 352 18.05 1.18 -32.42
C ASP A 352 18.76 2.43 -32.96
N GLU A 353 19.67 2.98 -32.15
CA GLU A 353 20.85 3.66 -32.69
C GLU A 353 21.73 2.61 -33.40
N HIS A 354 21.32 2.19 -34.59
CA HIS A 354 22.25 1.67 -35.57
C HIS A 354 21.85 2.14 -36.97
N ASP A 355 22.72 3.01 -37.50
CA ASP A 355 22.84 3.34 -38.92
C ASP A 355 22.61 2.09 -39.78
N GLU A 356 21.55 2.07 -40.59
CA GLU A 356 21.65 1.66 -41.99
C GLU A 356 20.42 2.15 -42.76
N GLU A 357 20.69 2.68 -43.95
CA GLU A 357 19.73 3.21 -44.91
C GLU A 357 18.67 2.17 -45.25
N ASP A 358 17.38 2.49 -45.11
CA ASP A 358 16.36 2.00 -46.04
C ASP A 358 15.14 2.93 -46.07
N ASP A 359 14.95 3.54 -47.25
CA ASP A 359 13.73 4.20 -47.69
C ASP A 359 12.58 3.19 -47.60
N ASP A 360 11.61 3.39 -46.70
CA ASP A 360 10.23 2.99 -46.97
C ASP A 360 9.21 3.85 -46.22
N LYS A 361 8.16 4.20 -46.95
CA LYS A 361 7.15 5.20 -46.59
C LYS A 361 6.23 4.68 -45.49
N GLU A 362 6.25 5.32 -44.32
CA GLU A 362 5.19 5.16 -43.33
C GLU A 362 3.91 5.87 -43.79
N GLU A 363 2.86 5.09 -44.03
CA GLU A 363 1.50 5.58 -44.24
C GLU A 363 0.92 6.08 -42.91
N GLU A 364 0.52 7.36 -42.88
CA GLU A 364 -0.22 8.00 -41.78
C GLU A 364 -1.40 7.12 -41.32
N ALA A 365 -1.35 6.62 -40.09
CA ALA A 365 -2.46 5.93 -39.47
C ALA A 365 -3.68 6.88 -39.39
N VAL A 366 -4.74 6.54 -40.16
CA VAL A 366 -5.97 7.32 -40.26
C VAL A 366 -6.69 7.36 -38.91
N ASN A 367 -6.68 8.52 -38.23
CA ASN A 367 -7.55 8.78 -37.07
C ASN A 367 -9.03 8.71 -37.52
N PRO A 368 -9.83 7.72 -37.07
CA PRO A 368 -11.21 7.59 -37.53
C PRO A 368 -12.17 8.60 -36.88
N TRP A 369 -11.67 9.48 -36.00
CA TRP A 369 -12.47 10.44 -35.24
C TRP A 369 -12.16 11.88 -35.64
N ASN A 370 -13.16 12.76 -35.58
CA ASN A 370 -12.95 14.18 -35.79
C ASN A 370 -11.87 14.72 -34.83
N ASP A 371 -11.05 15.66 -35.28
CA ASP A 371 -10.03 16.27 -34.42
C ASP A 371 -10.64 17.22 -33.37
N ILE A 372 -11.84 17.72 -33.62
CA ILE A 372 -12.54 18.71 -32.79
C ILE A 372 -14.06 18.56 -32.94
N ASP A 373 -14.80 18.65 -31.83
CA ASP A 373 -16.26 18.59 -31.82
C ASP A 373 -16.84 19.70 -30.93
N ALA A 374 -18.02 20.23 -31.30
CA ALA A 374 -18.71 21.25 -30.52
C ALA A 374 -19.46 20.62 -29.34
N PHE A 375 -19.24 21.11 -28.13
CA PHE A 375 -19.85 20.58 -26.91
C PHE A 375 -21.03 21.41 -26.42
N TYR A 376 -20.86 22.72 -26.38
CA TYR A 376 -21.87 23.64 -25.84
C TYR A 376 -21.93 24.92 -26.65
N LYS A 377 -23.13 25.47 -26.84
CA LYS A 377 -23.34 26.75 -27.52
C LYS A 377 -24.16 27.67 -26.61
N HIS A 378 -23.58 28.81 -26.27
CA HIS A 378 -24.20 29.77 -25.38
C HIS A 378 -25.49 30.36 -26.00
N PRO A 379 -26.63 30.40 -25.28
CA PRO A 379 -27.93 30.75 -25.86
C PRO A 379 -28.01 32.20 -26.35
N ILE A 380 -27.38 33.14 -25.64
CA ILE A 380 -27.45 34.59 -25.95
C ILE A 380 -26.21 35.05 -26.74
N GLY A 381 -25.01 34.90 -26.15
CA GLY A 381 -23.74 35.26 -26.80
C GLY A 381 -23.46 34.50 -28.10
N LYS A 382 -23.99 33.27 -28.27
CA LYS A 382 -23.74 32.36 -29.40
C LYS A 382 -22.33 31.78 -29.50
N GLY A 383 -21.45 32.08 -28.54
CA GLY A 383 -20.13 31.48 -28.47
C GLY A 383 -20.21 29.98 -28.19
N THR A 384 -19.26 29.22 -28.71
CA THR A 384 -19.27 27.76 -28.71
C THR A 384 -18.02 27.22 -28.01
N ILE A 385 -18.20 26.23 -27.14
CA ILE A 385 -17.14 25.44 -26.53
C ILE A 385 -16.89 24.23 -27.44
N PHE A 386 -15.66 24.06 -27.87
CA PHE A 386 -15.19 22.91 -28.63
C PHE A 386 -14.25 22.06 -27.77
N VAL A 387 -14.24 20.76 -27.98
CA VAL A 387 -13.28 19.82 -27.39
C VAL A 387 -12.51 19.14 -28.50
N GLY A 388 -11.18 19.10 -28.41
CA GLY A 388 -10.33 18.54 -29.46
C GLY A 388 -9.03 17.91 -28.98
N ASN A 389 -8.29 17.37 -29.95
CA ASN A 389 -6.99 16.73 -29.79
C ASN A 389 -5.82 17.70 -30.10
N LYS A 390 -4.58 17.21 -30.05
CA LYS A 390 -3.37 17.95 -30.41
C LYS A 390 -3.42 18.46 -31.85
N ILE A 391 -3.87 17.62 -32.79
CA ILE A 391 -3.93 17.94 -34.23
C ILE A 391 -4.82 19.18 -34.46
N ALA A 392 -5.99 19.24 -33.83
CA ALA A 392 -6.85 20.42 -33.90
C ALA A 392 -6.20 21.67 -33.29
N ALA A 393 -5.53 21.54 -32.15
CA ALA A 393 -4.86 22.66 -31.48
C ALA A 393 -3.66 23.21 -32.28
N GLU A 394 -2.99 22.34 -33.04
CA GLU A 394 -1.86 22.69 -33.91
C GLU A 394 -2.33 23.31 -35.25
N ASN A 395 -3.54 23.01 -35.71
CA ASN A 395 -4.06 23.48 -36.98
C ASN A 395 -4.60 24.93 -36.92
N LEU A 396 -3.72 25.92 -37.14
CA LEU A 396 -4.08 27.35 -37.11
C LEU A 396 -5.23 27.72 -38.06
N THR A 397 -5.29 27.08 -39.23
CA THR A 397 -6.33 27.35 -40.23
C THR A 397 -7.70 26.92 -39.71
N LEU A 398 -7.80 25.69 -39.19
CA LEU A 398 -9.01 25.16 -38.56
C LEU A 398 -9.48 26.05 -37.40
N LEU A 399 -8.57 26.45 -36.51
CA LEU A 399 -8.91 27.32 -35.38
C LEU A 399 -9.45 28.68 -35.83
N LYS A 400 -8.90 29.27 -36.90
CA LYS A 400 -9.39 30.54 -37.48
C LYS A 400 -10.74 30.37 -38.17
N GLU A 401 -10.93 29.28 -38.91
CA GLU A 401 -12.21 28.96 -39.56
C GLU A 401 -13.34 28.78 -38.54
N LEU A 402 -13.04 28.09 -37.44
CA LEU A 402 -13.93 27.94 -36.29
C LEU A 402 -14.00 29.18 -35.40
N LYS A 403 -13.32 30.27 -35.75
CA LYS A 403 -13.30 31.55 -35.01
C LYS A 403 -12.97 31.37 -33.53
N ILE A 404 -12.07 30.45 -33.21
CA ILE A 404 -11.55 30.26 -31.85
C ILE A 404 -10.79 31.53 -31.46
N THR A 405 -11.04 32.06 -30.27
CA THR A 405 -10.28 33.20 -29.72
C THR A 405 -9.49 32.80 -28.47
N ARG A 406 -9.91 31.71 -27.82
CA ARG A 406 -9.28 31.19 -26.60
C ARG A 406 -9.05 29.70 -26.66
N VAL A 407 -7.95 29.26 -26.08
CA VAL A 407 -7.55 27.86 -26.02
C VAL A 407 -7.24 27.48 -24.58
N ILE A 408 -7.85 26.40 -24.10
CA ILE A 408 -7.55 25.79 -22.81
C ILE A 408 -6.72 24.55 -23.07
N ASN A 409 -5.46 24.62 -22.66
CA ASN A 409 -4.53 23.51 -22.77
C ASN A 409 -4.58 22.70 -21.47
N CYS A 410 -5.12 21.49 -21.54
CA CYS A 410 -5.26 20.59 -20.39
C CYS A 410 -4.05 19.66 -20.18
N THR A 411 -2.88 19.95 -20.76
CA THR A 411 -1.70 19.06 -20.72
C THR A 411 -0.41 19.71 -20.24
N LEU A 412 -0.45 20.98 -19.88
CA LEU A 412 0.76 21.73 -19.52
C LEU A 412 1.30 21.39 -18.13
N ASP A 413 0.61 20.54 -17.38
CA ASP A 413 1.06 19.98 -16.11
C ASP A 413 2.15 18.90 -16.27
N ASN A 414 2.36 18.39 -17.49
CA ASN A 414 3.44 17.45 -17.81
C ASN A 414 4.16 17.78 -19.13
N LEU A 415 4.05 19.02 -19.62
CA LEU A 415 4.70 19.54 -20.85
C LEU A 415 4.41 18.75 -22.15
N SER A 416 3.43 17.85 -22.18
CA SER A 416 3.21 16.92 -23.30
C SER A 416 2.68 17.57 -24.60
N VAL A 417 2.10 18.78 -24.54
CA VAL A 417 1.66 19.55 -25.72
C VAL A 417 1.90 21.04 -25.49
N PRO A 418 2.68 21.74 -26.34
CA PRO A 418 2.91 23.17 -26.21
C PRO A 418 1.70 23.99 -26.64
N ASN A 419 1.69 25.26 -26.27
CA ASN A 419 0.74 26.24 -26.83
C ASN A 419 1.21 26.67 -28.22
N PHE A 420 0.68 26.05 -29.28
CA PHE A 420 1.19 26.24 -30.65
C PHE A 420 1.10 27.69 -31.16
N HIS A 421 0.06 28.43 -30.76
CA HIS A 421 -0.34 29.68 -31.42
C HIS A 421 -0.55 30.85 -30.44
N GLU A 422 0.33 31.01 -29.45
CA GLU A 422 0.20 32.03 -28.38
C GLU A 422 0.10 33.48 -28.89
N LYS A 423 0.60 33.75 -30.10
CA LYS A 423 0.48 35.08 -30.75
C LYS A 423 -0.93 35.35 -31.29
N HIS A 424 -1.77 34.33 -31.44
CA HIS A 424 -3.08 34.42 -32.10
C HIS A 424 -4.26 34.22 -31.15
N PHE A 425 -4.09 33.45 -30.08
CA PHE A 425 -5.18 33.09 -29.16
C PHE A 425 -4.78 33.37 -27.71
N LYS A 426 -5.78 33.61 -26.85
CA LYS A 426 -5.55 33.65 -25.40
C LYS A 426 -5.51 32.23 -24.86
N TYR A 427 -4.44 31.87 -24.17
CA TYR A 427 -4.30 30.55 -23.56
C TYR A 427 -4.65 30.54 -22.08
N TYR A 428 -5.20 29.43 -21.62
CA TYR A 428 -5.32 29.09 -20.20
C TYR A 428 -4.84 27.66 -20.00
N ASN A 429 -3.82 27.48 -19.17
CA ASN A 429 -3.27 26.16 -18.88
C ASN A 429 -4.02 25.58 -17.68
N PHE A 430 -4.71 24.46 -17.87
CA PHE A 430 -5.53 23.86 -16.82
C PHE A 430 -5.02 22.47 -16.45
N ALA A 431 -4.37 22.38 -15.30
CA ALA A 431 -3.76 21.17 -14.76
C ALA A 431 -4.80 20.18 -14.18
N ILE A 432 -5.84 19.84 -14.96
CA ILE A 432 -6.99 19.07 -14.48
C ILE A 432 -6.61 17.69 -13.92
N ARG A 433 -5.53 17.06 -14.42
CA ARG A 433 -5.06 15.77 -13.87
C ARG A 433 -4.58 15.90 -12.43
N ASN A 434 -3.97 17.03 -12.09
CA ASN A 434 -3.40 17.30 -10.78
C ASN A 434 -4.38 17.99 -9.83
N TRP A 435 -5.70 17.99 -10.11
CA TRP A 435 -6.71 18.67 -9.30
C TRP A 435 -6.58 18.38 -7.79
N HIS A 436 -6.34 17.12 -7.42
CA HIS A 436 -6.15 16.65 -6.05
C HIS A 436 -4.97 17.31 -5.31
N LYS A 437 -3.92 17.74 -6.02
CA LYS A 437 -2.78 18.48 -5.42
C LYS A 437 -3.17 19.88 -4.97
N TYR A 438 -4.26 20.42 -5.50
CA TYR A 438 -4.75 21.77 -5.22
C TYR A 438 -5.88 21.80 -4.18
N ILE A 439 -6.29 20.66 -3.63
CA ILE A 439 -7.32 20.53 -2.60
C ILE A 439 -6.81 19.63 -1.46
N THR A 440 -6.15 20.24 -0.47
CA THR A 440 -5.37 19.55 0.57
C THR A 440 -6.05 19.51 1.95
N SER A 441 -7.27 20.03 2.10
CA SER A 441 -7.99 20.05 3.38
C SER A 441 -9.45 19.62 3.24
N ALA A 442 -10.06 19.18 4.34
CA ALA A 442 -11.49 18.86 4.44
C ALA A 442 -12.41 20.03 4.02
N ASN A 443 -11.90 21.28 3.97
CA ASN A 443 -12.64 22.49 3.64
C ASN A 443 -12.31 23.09 2.25
N SER A 444 -11.30 22.60 1.53
CA SER A 444 -10.95 23.12 0.19
C SER A 444 -11.88 22.54 -0.88
N LYS A 445 -12.70 23.39 -1.50
CA LYS A 445 -13.76 23.00 -2.44
C LYS A 445 -13.21 22.90 -3.86
N ILE A 446 -13.57 21.84 -4.59
CA ILE A 446 -13.20 21.63 -6.00
C ILE A 446 -13.66 22.80 -6.91
N LEU A 447 -14.65 23.56 -6.44
CA LEU A 447 -15.14 24.78 -7.07
C LEU A 447 -14.06 25.85 -7.19
N GLU A 448 -13.17 25.98 -6.20
CA GLU A 448 -12.09 26.97 -6.23
C GLU A 448 -11.07 26.65 -7.32
N PHE A 449 -10.84 25.36 -7.58
CA PHE A 449 -9.96 24.90 -8.65
C PHE A 449 -10.57 25.08 -10.05
N ILE A 450 -11.86 24.79 -10.23
CA ILE A 450 -12.50 24.79 -11.56
C ILE A 450 -13.11 26.15 -11.97
N TYR A 451 -13.56 26.98 -11.03
CA TYR A 451 -14.19 28.26 -11.37
C TYR A 451 -13.29 29.27 -12.11
N PRO A 452 -11.97 29.34 -11.87
CA PRO A 452 -11.09 30.17 -12.69
C PRO A 452 -11.14 29.82 -14.17
N VAL A 453 -11.17 28.52 -14.52
CA VAL A 453 -11.26 28.09 -15.92
C VAL A 453 -12.67 28.35 -16.50
N PHE A 454 -13.75 28.15 -15.72
CA PHE A 454 -15.09 28.53 -16.20
C PHE A 454 -15.23 30.02 -16.42
N ARG A 455 -14.68 30.88 -15.55
CA ARG A 455 -14.68 32.33 -15.79
C ARG A 455 -13.96 32.69 -17.08
N PHE A 456 -12.86 32.00 -17.39
CA PHE A 456 -12.12 32.19 -18.63
C PHE A 456 -12.96 31.81 -19.86
N ILE A 457 -13.77 30.75 -19.76
CA ILE A 457 -14.73 30.32 -20.79
C ILE A 457 -15.90 31.30 -20.90
N ASP A 458 -16.55 31.64 -19.79
CA ASP A 458 -17.72 32.55 -19.70
C ASP A 458 -17.45 33.85 -20.44
N THR A 459 -16.30 34.46 -20.14
CA THR A 459 -15.88 35.73 -20.75
C THR A 459 -15.79 35.64 -22.29
N ALA A 460 -15.49 34.48 -22.86
CA ALA A 460 -15.47 34.30 -24.31
C ALA A 460 -16.87 34.05 -24.87
N ILE A 461 -17.58 33.07 -24.32
CA ILE A 461 -18.81 32.58 -24.92
C ILE A 461 -19.98 33.56 -24.78
N GLU A 462 -19.98 34.39 -23.73
CA GLU A 462 -20.94 35.49 -23.55
C GLU A 462 -20.74 36.61 -24.59
N ASN A 463 -19.50 36.83 -25.03
CA ASN A 463 -19.14 37.79 -26.08
C ASN A 463 -19.30 37.22 -27.51
N GLY A 464 -19.80 35.99 -27.64
CA GLY A 464 -19.96 35.32 -28.92
C GLY A 464 -18.68 34.78 -29.53
N GLU A 465 -17.64 34.65 -28.71
CA GLU A 465 -16.37 34.05 -29.11
C GLU A 465 -16.35 32.55 -28.83
N ASN A 466 -15.52 31.82 -29.59
CA ASN A 466 -15.40 30.37 -29.45
C ASN A 466 -14.15 29.97 -28.64
N VAL A 467 -14.28 28.90 -27.87
CA VAL A 467 -13.23 28.37 -27.01
C VAL A 467 -12.90 26.94 -27.43
N LEU A 468 -11.63 26.61 -27.54
CA LEU A 468 -11.15 25.23 -27.66
C LEU A 468 -10.65 24.74 -26.30
N ILE A 469 -11.12 23.58 -25.84
CA ILE A 469 -10.54 22.81 -24.76
C ILE A 469 -9.82 21.62 -25.39
N HIS A 470 -8.50 21.50 -25.23
CA HIS A 470 -7.76 20.38 -25.83
C HIS A 470 -6.85 19.66 -24.85
N CYS A 471 -6.57 18.41 -25.20
CA CYS A 471 -5.46 17.65 -24.65
C CYS A 471 -4.74 16.92 -25.78
N TYR A 472 -4.12 15.77 -25.51
CA TYR A 472 -3.49 14.98 -26.56
C TYR A 472 -4.53 14.34 -27.50
N LEU A 473 -5.41 13.46 -27.00
CA LEU A 473 -6.47 12.81 -27.81
C LEU A 473 -7.82 13.53 -27.81
N GLY A 474 -8.04 14.47 -26.88
CA GLY A 474 -9.37 15.03 -26.64
C GLY A 474 -10.36 14.05 -25.97
N ALA A 475 -9.87 12.95 -25.40
CA ALA A 475 -10.69 11.89 -24.80
C ALA A 475 -10.82 11.99 -23.26
N HIS A 476 -9.68 12.10 -22.57
CA HIS A 476 -9.61 12.02 -21.10
C HIS A 476 -9.63 13.41 -20.46
N ARG A 477 -8.51 14.14 -20.45
CA ARG A 477 -8.36 15.46 -19.78
C ARG A 477 -9.33 16.52 -20.33
N ALA A 478 -9.25 16.79 -21.63
CA ALA A 478 -10.16 17.73 -22.28
C ALA A 478 -11.61 17.24 -22.32
N GLY A 479 -11.82 15.93 -22.52
CA GLY A 479 -13.16 15.33 -22.44
C GLY A 479 -13.80 15.50 -21.05
N THR A 480 -13.00 15.44 -19.98
CA THR A 480 -13.44 15.66 -18.61
C THR A 480 -13.81 17.12 -18.38
N LEU A 481 -12.96 18.09 -18.76
CA LEU A 481 -13.31 19.50 -18.64
C LEU A 481 -14.54 19.85 -19.51
N GLY A 482 -14.62 19.31 -20.73
CA GLY A 482 -15.79 19.48 -21.60
C GLY A 482 -17.07 18.89 -20.98
N THR A 483 -16.98 17.73 -20.32
CA THR A 483 -18.09 17.14 -19.56
C THR A 483 -18.48 18.02 -18.38
N ALA A 484 -17.50 18.55 -17.63
CA ALA A 484 -17.76 19.49 -16.54
C ALA A 484 -18.41 20.80 -17.04
N SER A 485 -18.07 21.28 -18.24
CA SER A 485 -18.77 22.39 -18.88
C SER A 485 -20.23 22.06 -19.16
N LEU A 486 -20.55 20.86 -19.67
CA LEU A 486 -21.95 20.43 -19.84
C LEU A 486 -22.70 20.40 -18.51
N MET A 487 -22.09 19.86 -17.46
CA MET A 487 -22.66 19.86 -16.10
C MET A 487 -22.92 21.29 -15.59
N TYR A 488 -21.99 22.21 -15.83
CA TYR A 488 -22.08 23.59 -15.36
C TYR A 488 -23.13 24.41 -16.13
N TYR A 489 -23.09 24.39 -17.46
CA TYR A 489 -23.91 25.26 -18.30
C TYR A 489 -25.33 24.74 -18.56
N GLU A 490 -25.51 23.43 -18.58
CA GLU A 490 -26.82 22.82 -18.83
C GLU A 490 -27.45 22.20 -17.58
N ASN A 491 -26.80 22.40 -16.43
CA ASN A 491 -27.23 21.87 -15.15
C ASN A 491 -27.47 20.34 -15.14
N LEU A 492 -26.63 19.60 -15.85
CA LEU A 492 -26.69 18.14 -15.92
C LEU A 492 -25.99 17.48 -14.72
N ASP A 493 -26.51 16.33 -14.30
CA ASP A 493 -25.77 15.40 -13.42
C ASP A 493 -24.61 14.74 -14.18
N VAL A 494 -23.66 14.17 -13.44
CA VAL A 494 -22.43 13.58 -13.99
C VAL A 494 -22.69 12.48 -15.01
N ASN A 495 -23.65 11.59 -14.78
CA ASN A 495 -23.90 10.45 -15.67
C ASN A 495 -24.58 10.91 -16.97
N THR A 496 -25.52 11.84 -16.86
CA THR A 496 -26.18 12.48 -18.01
C THR A 496 -25.18 13.28 -18.83
N ALA A 497 -24.29 14.03 -18.18
CA ALA A 497 -23.26 14.81 -18.85
C ALA A 497 -22.24 13.92 -19.59
N ILE A 498 -21.77 12.83 -18.98
CA ILE A 498 -20.86 11.86 -19.63
C ILE A 498 -21.55 11.24 -20.85
N SER A 499 -22.80 10.83 -20.71
CA SER A 499 -23.58 10.23 -21.80
C SER A 499 -23.72 11.22 -22.96
N LYS A 500 -24.08 12.47 -22.66
CA LYS A 500 -24.16 13.54 -23.67
C LYS A 500 -22.81 13.82 -24.31
N ALA A 501 -21.73 13.93 -23.55
CA ALA A 501 -20.39 14.15 -24.07
C ALA A 501 -19.98 13.05 -25.06
N LYS A 502 -20.31 11.78 -24.78
CA LYS A 502 -20.09 10.65 -25.70
C LYS A 502 -20.93 10.74 -26.98
N THR A 503 -22.14 11.30 -26.93
CA THR A 503 -22.91 11.55 -28.18
C THR A 503 -22.29 12.63 -29.06
N LEU A 504 -21.57 13.58 -28.45
CA LEU A 504 -20.92 14.70 -29.15
C LEU A 504 -19.53 14.31 -29.66
N ARG A 505 -18.79 13.52 -28.87
CA ARG A 505 -17.47 12.98 -29.20
C ARG A 505 -17.34 11.56 -28.60
N PRO A 506 -17.52 10.49 -29.41
CA PRO A 506 -17.60 9.10 -28.93
C PRO A 506 -16.42 8.61 -28.09
N ILE A 507 -15.22 9.17 -28.31
CA ILE A 507 -14.00 8.79 -27.58
C ILE A 507 -13.89 9.41 -26.18
N VAL A 508 -14.84 10.26 -25.75
CA VAL A 508 -14.82 10.83 -24.40
C VAL A 508 -14.86 9.72 -23.35
N ASN A 509 -13.87 9.72 -22.46
CA ASN A 509 -13.73 8.67 -21.45
C ASN A 509 -13.10 9.17 -20.13
N PRO A 510 -13.83 9.92 -19.29
CA PRO A 510 -13.33 10.27 -17.96
C PRO A 510 -13.03 9.01 -17.14
N ARG A 511 -11.78 8.83 -16.69
CA ARG A 511 -11.30 7.64 -15.95
C ARG A 511 -10.47 8.01 -14.72
N GLY A 512 -10.43 7.12 -13.73
CA GLY A 512 -9.69 7.31 -12.47
C GLY A 512 -10.02 8.64 -11.80
N LYS A 513 -8.98 9.36 -11.34
CA LYS A 513 -9.07 10.69 -10.70
C LYS A 513 -9.86 11.73 -11.52
N LEU A 514 -9.89 11.63 -12.86
CA LEU A 514 -10.68 12.56 -13.69
C LEU A 514 -12.18 12.27 -13.61
N LYS A 515 -12.58 11.02 -13.40
CA LYS A 515 -13.98 10.67 -13.16
C LYS A 515 -14.40 11.10 -11.76
N GLU A 516 -13.55 10.88 -10.76
CA GLU A 516 -13.75 11.36 -9.38
C GLU A 516 -13.91 12.88 -9.32
N PHE A 517 -13.09 13.61 -10.08
CA PHE A 517 -13.22 15.05 -10.24
C PHE A 517 -14.65 15.48 -10.62
N LEU A 518 -15.30 14.77 -11.56
CA LEU A 518 -16.67 15.10 -11.96
C LEU A 518 -17.68 14.82 -10.83
N TYR A 519 -17.57 13.70 -10.13
CA TYR A 519 -18.44 13.39 -8.98
C TYR A 519 -18.26 14.40 -7.84
N LYS A 520 -17.01 14.77 -7.54
CA LYS A 520 -16.72 15.77 -6.52
C LYS A 520 -17.22 17.15 -6.94
N PHE A 521 -17.11 17.50 -8.22
CA PHE A 521 -17.68 18.72 -8.78
C PHE A 521 -19.21 18.77 -8.67
N GLU A 522 -19.90 17.66 -8.98
CA GLU A 522 -21.33 17.53 -8.76
C GLU A 522 -21.71 17.71 -7.29
N PHE A 523 -21.01 17.01 -6.39
CA PHE A 523 -21.23 17.10 -4.95
C PHE A 523 -21.12 18.55 -4.46
N ASP A 524 -19.99 19.23 -4.73
CA ASP A 524 -19.78 20.60 -4.24
C ASP A 524 -20.75 21.59 -4.92
N LYS A 525 -21.10 21.39 -6.20
CA LYS A 525 -22.09 22.21 -6.92
C LYS A 525 -23.47 22.10 -6.27
N ASN A 526 -23.89 20.90 -5.87
CA ASN A 526 -25.18 20.67 -5.22
C ASN A 526 -25.22 21.26 -3.80
N HIS A 527 -24.11 21.17 -3.05
CA HIS A 527 -23.99 21.79 -1.72
C HIS A 527 -23.95 23.33 -1.77
N LYS A 528 -23.52 23.93 -2.88
CA LYS A 528 -23.58 25.38 -3.09
C LYS A 528 -24.99 25.88 -3.47
N ASN A 529 -25.84 25.02 -4.04
CA ASN A 529 -27.19 25.36 -4.51
C ASN A 529 -28.32 25.02 -3.50
N GLY A 530 -28.04 24.20 -2.47
CA GLY A 530 -28.82 24.04 -1.23
C GLY A 530 -30.14 23.24 -1.30
N THR A 531 -30.12 21.96 -0.87
CA THR A 531 -31.12 21.22 -0.05
C THR A 531 -30.84 19.70 -0.08
N VAL A 532 -30.27 19.13 0.99
CA VAL A 532 -30.67 17.84 1.61
C VAL A 532 -30.14 17.88 3.06
N ASN A 533 -31.06 17.84 4.04
CA ASN A 533 -30.75 17.52 5.44
C ASN A 533 -30.33 16.06 5.52
N TYR A 534 -29.17 15.78 6.13
CA TYR A 534 -28.98 14.55 6.87
C TYR A 534 -28.81 14.96 8.33
N GLU A 535 -29.79 14.55 9.13
CA GLU A 535 -29.71 14.52 10.59
C GLU A 535 -28.41 13.80 10.97
N TYR A 536 -27.50 14.51 11.60
CA TYR A 536 -26.62 13.90 12.58
C TYR A 536 -27.42 13.95 13.88
N ASP A 537 -27.76 12.77 14.42
CA ASP A 537 -28.16 12.61 15.81
C ASP A 537 -26.96 12.99 16.68
N ASP A 538 -26.76 14.29 16.88
CA ASP A 538 -26.07 14.82 18.04
C ASP A 538 -27.13 14.94 19.14
N ASP A 539 -27.21 13.92 19.99
CA ASP A 539 -27.81 14.09 21.30
C ASP A 539 -26.93 15.08 22.07
N GLU A 540 -27.39 16.33 22.07
CA GLU A 540 -27.05 17.37 23.04
C GLU A 540 -27.28 16.83 24.46
N ASP A 541 -26.24 16.85 25.28
CA ASP A 541 -26.39 17.37 26.64
C ASP A 541 -25.57 18.66 26.68
N GLU A 542 -26.29 19.75 26.40
CA GLU A 542 -25.92 21.14 26.62
C GLU A 542 -25.75 21.45 28.12
N ASP A 543 -24.88 22.44 28.37
CA ASP A 543 -24.84 23.34 29.52
C ASP A 543 -24.29 22.73 30.84
N GLU A 544 -23.39 23.36 31.59
CA GLU A 544 -23.34 24.75 32.02
C GLU A 544 -21.92 25.12 32.49
N ASP A 545 -21.53 26.36 32.20
CA ASP A 545 -20.42 27.06 32.81
C ASP A 545 -20.64 27.20 34.33
N GLU A 546 -19.70 26.77 35.16
CA GLU A 546 -19.49 27.37 36.49
C GLU A 546 -17.98 27.60 36.73
N GLU A 547 -17.58 28.87 36.57
CA GLU A 547 -16.43 29.45 37.26
C GLU A 547 -16.67 29.38 38.78
N TYR A 548 -15.73 28.77 39.51
CA TYR A 548 -15.47 29.11 40.90
C TYR A 548 -13.95 29.23 41.09
N ASP A 549 -13.54 30.47 41.33
CA ASP A 549 -12.31 30.85 42.02
C ASP A 549 -12.33 30.41 43.49
N ASP A 550 -11.14 30.44 44.08
CA ASP A 550 -10.77 30.57 45.50
C ASP A 550 -10.17 29.35 46.24
N GLU A 551 -8.86 29.51 46.44
CA GLU A 551 -8.09 29.44 47.70
C GLU A 551 -7.80 28.09 48.37
N ASP A 552 -6.48 27.86 48.51
CA ASP A 552 -5.72 27.36 49.68
C ASP A 552 -6.29 26.22 50.53
N ASP A 553 -5.53 25.12 50.64
CA ASP A 553 -4.91 24.75 51.91
C ASP A 553 -3.91 23.59 51.75
N ASP A 554 -2.80 23.75 52.47
CA ASP A 554 -1.75 22.77 52.74
C ASP A 554 -2.31 21.45 53.30
N ASP A 555 -1.63 20.33 53.03
CA ASP A 555 -1.12 19.47 54.11
C ASP A 555 -0.26 18.33 53.56
N ASP A 556 0.95 18.27 54.14
CA ASP A 556 1.92 17.19 54.11
C ASP A 556 1.30 15.87 54.58
N GLU A 557 1.66 14.73 53.97
CA GLU A 557 1.90 13.49 54.73
C GLU A 557 2.99 12.64 54.04
N GLU A 558 4.18 12.67 54.63
CA GLU A 558 5.19 11.62 54.59
C GLU A 558 4.62 10.32 55.18
N TYR A 559 4.92 9.19 54.56
CA TYR A 559 4.91 7.88 55.24
C TYR A 559 6.26 7.21 55.02
N ASP A 560 7.10 7.33 56.04
CA ASP A 560 8.08 6.31 56.41
C ASP A 560 7.32 5.11 57.00
N ASP A 561 7.73 3.90 56.63
CA ASP A 561 7.65 2.74 57.50
C ASP A 561 8.86 1.84 57.20
N GLU A 562 9.79 1.85 58.16
CA GLU A 562 10.88 0.89 58.35
C GLU A 562 10.34 -0.45 58.91
N ASP A 563 11.29 -1.36 59.15
CA ASP A 563 11.22 -2.66 59.84
C ASP A 563 11.01 -3.87 58.91
N ASP A 564 12.09 -4.53 58.50
CA ASP A 564 12.88 -5.51 59.26
C ASP A 564 12.14 -6.84 59.47
N ASP A 565 12.67 -7.90 58.88
CA ASP A 565 12.95 -9.14 59.61
C ASP A 565 13.93 -9.99 58.80
N ASP A 566 15.12 -10.10 59.39
CA ASP A 566 16.17 -11.08 59.14
C ASP A 566 15.62 -12.52 59.27
N ASP A 567 16.17 -13.43 58.48
CA ASP A 567 16.52 -14.77 58.97
C ASP A 567 17.62 -15.33 58.04
N GLU A 568 18.86 -15.17 58.52
CA GLU A 568 19.99 -16.04 58.18
C GLU A 568 19.68 -17.45 58.67
N ASP A 569 19.93 -18.46 57.84
CA ASP A 569 20.39 -19.76 58.34
C ASP A 569 21.34 -20.40 57.33
N ASP A 570 22.51 -20.70 57.87
CA ASP A 570 23.75 -21.15 57.27
C ASP A 570 23.73 -22.62 56.80
N GLU A 571 24.70 -22.88 55.91
CA GLU A 571 25.48 -24.11 55.75
C GLU A 571 24.76 -25.44 55.45
N ASP A 572 25.08 -26.04 54.29
CA ASP A 572 26.05 -27.15 54.33
C ASP A 572 26.53 -27.59 52.94
N ASP A 573 27.78 -28.01 52.97
CA ASP A 573 28.68 -28.30 51.85
C ASP A 573 28.62 -29.79 51.43
N PHE A 574 29.01 -30.04 50.18
CA PHE A 574 29.42 -31.30 49.52
C PHE A 574 28.41 -32.38 49.05
N ASN A 575 28.61 -32.71 47.76
CA ASN A 575 28.18 -33.86 46.91
C ASN A 575 26.87 -33.76 46.12
#